data_AF-A0A3A5S072-F1
#
_entry.id   AF-A0A3A5S072-F1
#
_cell.length_a   1.000
_cell.length_b   1.000
_cell.length_c   1.000
_cell.angle_alpha   90.00
_cell.angle_beta   90.00
_cell.angle_gamma   90.00
#
_symmetry.space_group_name_H-M   'P 1'
#
loop_
_entity.id
_entity.type
_entity.pdbx_description
1 polymer ?
#
loop_
_entity_poly.entity_id
_entity_poly.type
_entity_poly.pdbx_seq_one_letter_code
_entity_poly.pdbx_strand_id
1 'polypeptide(L)'
;MMKKLLSILIATFFLSNIVTYAQKENNPFTEIALTQAKRKDPISKGDTPISRSIIQTANAYLYNNTVCVDFNEVLPNVTITLINESTSKLIHSEAYNEPTNIDITLDEGYSSGNYLIKIESDEVLLYGYFSL
;
A
#
# COMPACT_ATOMS: atom_id res chain seq x y z
N MET A 1 -11.53 -26.72 -37.07
CA MET A 1 -11.59 -25.23 -37.13
C MET A 1 -11.91 -24.56 -35.77
N MET A 2 -12.23 -25.29 -34.69
CA MET A 2 -12.61 -24.72 -33.36
C MET A 2 -11.44 -24.46 -32.38
N LYS A 3 -10.24 -25.02 -32.62
CA LYS A 3 -9.11 -24.89 -31.67
C LYS A 3 -8.56 -23.46 -31.60
N LYS A 4 -8.60 -22.70 -32.70
CA LYS A 4 -8.12 -21.30 -32.75
C LYS A 4 -9.01 -20.34 -31.95
N LEU A 5 -10.32 -20.60 -31.88
CA LEU A 5 -11.27 -19.77 -31.10
C LEU A 5 -11.08 -19.95 -29.60
N LEU A 6 -10.82 -21.17 -29.13
CA LEU A 6 -10.53 -21.43 -27.71
C LEU A 6 -9.22 -20.78 -27.27
N SER A 7 -8.19 -20.78 -28.13
CA SER A 7 -6.91 -20.10 -27.86
C SER A 7 -7.05 -18.59 -27.74
N ILE A 8 -7.92 -17.96 -28.55
CA ILE A 8 -8.17 -16.51 -28.51
C ILE A 8 -8.96 -16.11 -27.25
N LEU A 9 -9.90 -16.95 -26.80
CA LEU A 9 -10.68 -16.70 -25.58
C LEU A 9 -9.80 -16.81 -24.32
N ILE A 10 -8.86 -17.74 -24.30
CA ILE A 10 -7.92 -17.90 -23.17
C ILE A 10 -6.92 -16.74 -23.12
N ALA A 11 -6.43 -16.27 -24.26
CA ALA A 11 -5.49 -15.14 -24.32
C ALA A 11 -6.09 -13.82 -23.82
N THR A 12 -7.38 -13.58 -24.07
CA THR A 12 -8.08 -12.36 -23.63
C THR A 12 -8.38 -12.34 -22.12
N PHE A 13 -8.51 -13.51 -21.48
CA PHE A 13 -8.67 -13.60 -20.02
C PHE A 13 -7.36 -13.29 -19.26
N PHE A 14 -6.19 -13.60 -19.84
CA PHE A 14 -4.91 -13.26 -19.21
C PHE A 14 -4.51 -11.79 -19.38
N LEU A 15 -4.95 -11.13 -20.45
CA LEU A 15 -4.70 -9.71 -20.72
C LEU A 15 -5.65 -8.77 -19.94
N SER A 16 -6.71 -9.29 -19.34
CA SER A 16 -7.74 -8.49 -18.62
C SER A 16 -7.52 -8.40 -17.11
N ASN A 17 -6.33 -8.77 -16.60
CA ASN A 17 -5.89 -8.38 -15.25
C ASN A 17 -5.51 -6.88 -15.21
N ILE A 18 -6.37 -6.01 -15.73
CA ILE A 18 -6.31 -4.60 -15.40
C ILE A 18 -7.22 -4.45 -14.20
N VAL A 19 -6.62 -4.37 -13.01
CA VAL A 19 -7.34 -3.91 -11.82
C VAL A 19 -7.74 -2.46 -12.12
N THR A 20 -8.98 -2.28 -12.56
CA THR A 20 -9.56 -0.95 -12.76
C THR A 20 -10.22 -0.56 -11.44
N TYR A 21 -9.50 0.22 -10.64
CA TYR A 21 -10.10 0.92 -9.52
C TYR A 21 -11.03 1.99 -10.12
N ALA A 22 -12.34 1.79 -10.01
CA ALA A 22 -13.32 2.80 -10.38
C ALA A 22 -13.21 3.96 -9.37
N GLN A 23 -12.28 4.90 -9.58
CA GLN A 23 -12.28 6.15 -8.83
C GLN A 23 -13.52 6.93 -9.22
N LYS A 24 -14.47 7.03 -8.29
CA LYS A 24 -15.68 7.86 -8.43
C LYS A 24 -15.23 9.31 -8.59
N GLU A 25 -15.64 9.97 -9.67
CA GLU A 25 -15.26 11.36 -10.05
C GLU A 25 -15.42 12.44 -8.96
N ASN A 26 -16.06 12.14 -7.83
CA ASN A 26 -16.28 13.07 -6.72
C ASN A 26 -15.92 12.48 -5.34
N ASN A 27 -15.08 11.43 -5.29
CA ASN A 27 -14.54 10.97 -4.01
C ASN A 27 -13.38 11.89 -3.61
N PRO A 28 -13.45 12.65 -2.50
CA PRO A 28 -12.30 13.44 -2.06
C PRO A 28 -11.16 12.56 -1.54
N PHE A 29 -11.40 11.24 -1.40
CA PHE A 29 -10.43 10.25 -1.00
C PHE A 29 -9.85 9.53 -2.23
N THR A 30 -8.54 9.62 -2.39
CA THR A 30 -7.78 8.84 -3.38
C THR A 30 -7.12 7.67 -2.67
N GLU A 31 -7.55 6.45 -2.95
CA GLU A 31 -6.94 5.24 -2.40
C GLU A 31 -5.45 5.15 -2.81
N ILE A 32 -4.60 4.79 -1.87
CA ILE A 32 -3.19 4.50 -2.10
C ILE A 32 -3.05 2.98 -2.06
N ALA A 33 -2.93 2.36 -3.24
CA ALA A 33 -2.81 0.91 -3.34
C ALA A 33 -1.51 0.42 -2.69
N LEU A 34 -1.64 -0.23 -1.52
CA LEU A 34 -0.52 -0.80 -0.80
C LEU A 34 -0.19 -2.21 -1.32
N THR A 35 1.08 -2.45 -1.58
CA THR A 35 1.61 -3.77 -1.91
C THR A 35 2.42 -4.28 -0.73
N GLN A 36 2.10 -5.49 -0.25
CA GLN A 36 2.92 -6.15 0.73
C GLN A 36 4.16 -6.73 0.03
N ALA A 37 5.35 -6.26 0.41
CA ALA A 37 6.57 -6.99 0.10
C ALA A 37 6.48 -8.36 0.78
N LYS A 38 7.09 -9.41 0.20
CA LYS A 38 7.10 -10.75 0.83
C LYS A 38 7.38 -10.58 2.32
N ARG A 39 6.44 -11.02 3.18
CA ARG A 39 6.63 -10.99 4.63
C ARG A 39 8.01 -11.56 4.90
N LYS A 40 8.81 -10.85 5.69
CA LYS A 40 10.06 -11.41 6.20
C LYS A 40 9.67 -12.74 6.84
N ASP A 41 10.33 -13.83 6.46
CA ASP A 41 10.01 -15.13 7.07
C ASP A 41 10.05 -14.92 8.59
N PRO A 42 8.95 -15.17 9.31
CA PRO A 42 8.97 -15.02 10.75
C PRO A 42 10.11 -15.88 11.26
N ILE A 43 10.97 -15.33 12.12
CA ILE A 43 11.94 -16.15 12.83
C ILE A 43 11.10 -17.12 13.65
N SER A 44 10.98 -18.36 13.16
CA SER A 44 10.18 -19.41 13.79
C SER A 44 10.62 -19.53 15.24
N LYS A 45 9.75 -19.16 16.18
CA LYS A 45 9.91 -19.49 17.59
C LYS A 45 9.40 -20.92 17.87
N GLY A 46 9.83 -21.90 17.06
CA GLY A 46 9.40 -23.30 17.16
C GLY A 46 8.01 -23.57 16.57
N ASP A 47 7.34 -24.62 17.08
CA ASP A 47 6.07 -25.23 16.58
C ASP A 47 4.82 -24.33 16.61
N THR A 48 4.98 -23.02 16.73
CA THR A 48 3.84 -22.08 16.75
C THR A 48 3.34 -21.86 15.32
N PRO A 49 2.05 -22.10 15.03
CA PRO A 49 1.47 -21.82 13.72
C PRO A 49 1.65 -20.33 13.35
N ILE A 50 2.19 -20.07 12.16
CA ILE A 50 2.28 -18.72 11.61
C ILE A 50 0.92 -18.38 10.98
N SER A 51 0.21 -17.41 11.57
CA SER A 51 -1.02 -16.88 10.99
C SER A 51 -0.72 -16.10 9.71
N ARG A 52 -1.35 -16.48 8.60
CA ARG A 52 -1.32 -15.73 7.33
C ARG A 52 -2.69 -15.08 7.14
N SER A 53 -2.80 -13.78 7.43
CA SER A 53 -4.02 -13.02 7.14
C SER A 53 -4.21 -12.88 5.62
N ILE A 54 -5.45 -13.07 5.15
CA ILE A 54 -5.89 -12.77 3.78
C ILE A 54 -6.21 -11.27 3.65
N ILE A 55 -6.35 -10.58 4.79
CA ILE A 55 -6.73 -9.17 4.90
C ILE A 55 -5.45 -8.32 4.86
N GLN A 56 -5.51 -7.19 4.18
CA GLN A 56 -4.42 -6.22 4.12
C GLN A 56 -4.19 -5.60 5.51
N THR A 57 -2.96 -5.63 6.01
CA THR A 57 -2.64 -5.22 7.39
C THR A 57 -2.92 -3.73 7.66
N ALA A 58 -2.85 -2.88 6.65
CA ALA A 58 -3.23 -1.47 6.73
C ALA A 58 -3.84 -1.01 5.41
N ASN A 59 -4.72 -0.02 5.47
CA ASN A 59 -5.22 0.73 4.31
C ASN A 59 -4.59 2.12 4.29
N ALA A 60 -4.43 2.71 3.10
CA ALA A 60 -3.95 4.08 2.98
C ALA A 60 -4.75 4.86 1.93
N TYR A 61 -4.95 6.15 2.18
CA TYR A 61 -5.63 7.06 1.27
C TYR A 61 -5.09 8.48 1.41
N LEU A 62 -5.25 9.25 0.35
CA LEU A 62 -4.95 10.67 0.31
C LEU A 62 -6.26 11.46 0.40
N TYR A 63 -6.32 12.41 1.33
CA TYR A 63 -7.43 13.34 1.50
C TYR A 63 -6.89 14.74 1.82
N ASN A 64 -7.19 15.74 0.98
CA ASN A 64 -6.75 17.13 1.19
C ASN A 64 -5.27 17.24 1.61
N ASN A 65 -4.36 16.72 0.78
CA ASN A 65 -2.91 16.69 1.04
C ASN A 65 -2.49 15.98 2.34
N THR A 66 -3.39 15.22 2.96
CA THR A 66 -3.12 14.40 4.13
C THR A 66 -3.11 12.94 3.71
N VAL A 67 -1.99 12.27 3.97
CA VAL A 67 -1.86 10.82 3.83
C VAL A 67 -2.40 10.21 5.11
N CYS A 68 -3.50 9.47 4.99
CA CYS A 68 -4.16 8.78 6.09
C CYS A 68 -3.85 7.28 6.00
N VAL A 69 -3.53 6.67 7.13
CA VAL A 69 -3.22 5.24 7.25
C VAL A 69 -4.07 4.64 8.37
N ASP A 70 -4.91 3.67 8.02
CA ASP A 70 -5.75 2.93 8.95
C ASP A 70 -5.21 1.51 9.13
N PHE A 71 -4.92 1.13 10.38
CA PHE A 71 -4.38 -0.19 10.69
C PHE A 71 -5.51 -1.18 11.01
N ASN A 72 -5.54 -2.29 10.26
CA ASN A 72 -6.53 -3.35 10.42
C ASN A 72 -6.07 -4.43 11.43
N GLU A 73 -4.78 -4.43 11.78
CA GLU A 73 -4.17 -5.31 12.76
C GLU A 73 -3.29 -4.48 13.71
N VAL A 74 -3.16 -4.91 14.96
CA VAL A 74 -2.25 -4.28 15.93
C VAL A 74 -0.82 -4.64 15.56
N LEU A 75 -0.04 -3.65 15.14
CA LEU A 75 1.38 -3.81 14.80
C LEU A 75 2.27 -3.04 15.79
N PRO A 76 3.22 -3.71 16.47
CA PRO A 76 4.22 -3.01 17.27
C PRO A 76 5.27 -2.34 16.36
N ASN A 77 5.89 -1.28 16.87
CA ASN A 77 7.06 -0.62 16.26
C ASN A 77 6.92 -0.30 14.76
N VAL A 78 5.79 0.30 14.37
CA VAL A 78 5.55 0.66 12.98
C VAL A 78 6.30 1.94 12.62
N THR A 79 7.12 1.91 11.58
CA THR A 79 7.70 3.11 10.97
C THR A 79 6.97 3.43 9.68
N ILE A 80 6.47 4.68 9.55
CA ILE A 80 5.87 5.18 8.32
C ILE A 80 6.85 6.16 7.67
N THR A 81 7.21 5.90 6.42
CA THR A 81 8.15 6.71 5.65
C THR A 81 7.49 7.22 4.38
N LEU A 82 7.61 8.53 4.12
CA LEU A 82 7.18 9.17 2.86
C LEU A 82 8.40 9.72 2.13
N ILE A 83 8.52 9.40 0.84
CA ILE A 83 9.62 9.83 -0.03
C ILE A 83 9.04 10.44 -1.30
N ASN A 84 9.54 11.61 -1.71
CA ASN A 84 9.27 12.13 -3.04
C ASN A 84 10.11 11.33 -4.05
N GLU A 85 9.46 10.64 -5.00
CA GLU A 85 10.13 9.68 -5.89
C GLU A 85 11.12 10.36 -6.82
N SER A 86 10.73 11.49 -7.41
CA SER A 86 11.54 12.21 -8.40
C SER A 86 12.85 12.77 -7.83
N THR A 87 12.82 13.23 -6.58
CA THR A 87 13.96 13.86 -5.91
C THR A 87 14.66 12.95 -4.92
N SER A 88 14.08 11.78 -4.62
CA SER A 88 14.47 10.90 -3.52
C SER A 88 14.53 11.60 -2.15
N LYS A 89 13.85 12.75 -2.00
CA LYS A 89 13.82 13.52 -0.76
C LYS A 89 12.95 12.80 0.27
N LEU A 90 13.49 12.62 1.47
CA LEU A 90 12.71 12.16 2.62
C LEU A 90 11.75 13.27 3.07
N ILE A 91 10.46 12.94 3.11
CA ILE A 91 9.37 13.87 3.43
C ILE A 91 8.93 13.67 4.88
N HIS A 92 8.73 12.41 5.26
CA HIS A 92 8.34 12.01 6.61
C HIS A 92 9.02 10.69 6.97
N SER A 93 9.40 10.53 8.24
CA SER A 93 9.77 9.23 8.80
C SER A 93 9.59 9.27 10.31
N GLU A 94 8.62 8.53 10.82
CA GLU A 94 8.31 8.48 12.24
C GLU A 94 7.89 7.07 12.65
N ALA A 95 8.22 6.71 13.89
CA ALA A 95 7.88 5.44 14.49
C ALA A 95 6.69 5.60 15.45
N TYR A 96 5.73 4.68 15.35
CA TYR A 96 4.52 4.62 16.13
C TYR A 96 4.41 3.24 16.80
N ASN A 97 3.97 3.22 18.05
CA ASN A 97 3.75 1.98 18.77
C ASN A 97 2.26 1.63 18.76
N GLU A 98 1.91 0.52 18.13
CA GLU A 98 0.52 0.01 18.05
C GLU A 98 -0.50 1.04 17.54
N PRO A 99 -0.23 1.73 16.41
CA PRO A 99 -1.13 2.75 15.89
C PRO A 99 -2.46 2.14 15.43
N THR A 100 -3.56 2.90 15.59
CA THR A 100 -4.86 2.58 14.97
C THR A 100 -5.09 3.40 13.71
N ASN A 101 -4.83 4.70 13.76
CA ASN A 101 -4.97 5.65 12.64
C ASN A 101 -3.81 6.64 12.70
N ILE A 102 -3.23 6.99 11.56
CA ILE A 102 -2.17 7.98 11.43
C ILE A 102 -2.48 8.91 10.26
N ASP A 103 -2.44 10.22 10.53
CA ASP A 103 -2.62 11.27 9.55
C ASP A 103 -1.33 12.07 9.39
N ILE A 104 -0.83 12.18 8.17
CA ILE A 104 0.39 12.92 7.83
C ILE A 104 0.01 14.01 6.82
N THR A 105 -0.14 15.24 7.31
CA THR A 105 -0.40 16.39 6.45
C THR A 105 0.86 16.84 5.75
N LEU A 106 0.77 16.98 4.43
CA LEU A 106 1.83 17.47 3.58
C LEU A 106 1.62 18.99 3.38
N ASP A 107 2.43 19.79 4.06
CA ASP A 107 2.43 21.26 3.98
C ASP A 107 2.49 21.79 2.52
N GLU A 108 2.03 23.03 2.31
CA GLU A 108 1.94 23.70 1.00
C GLU A 108 3.27 23.80 0.21
N GLY A 109 4.41 23.52 0.86
CA GLY A 109 5.73 23.50 0.23
C GLY A 109 6.06 22.22 -0.56
N TYR A 110 5.20 21.20 -0.55
CA TYR A 110 5.41 19.98 -1.33
C TYR A 110 4.89 20.16 -2.76
N SER A 111 5.78 19.92 -3.72
CA SER A 111 5.47 20.03 -5.14
C SER A 111 4.62 18.87 -5.63
N SER A 112 3.80 19.15 -6.65
CA SER A 112 3.12 18.11 -7.43
C SER A 112 4.11 17.05 -7.89
N GLY A 113 3.73 15.79 -7.81
CA GLY A 113 4.61 14.68 -8.19
C GLY A 113 4.25 13.37 -7.53
N ASN A 114 5.06 12.34 -7.81
CA ASN A 114 4.86 11.01 -7.26
C ASN A 114 5.62 10.83 -5.95
N TYR A 115 4.98 10.13 -5.03
CA TYR A 115 5.45 9.85 -3.70
C TYR A 115 5.32 8.36 -3.41
N LEU A 116 6.26 7.86 -2.62
CA LEU A 116 6.30 6.51 -2.10
C LEU A 116 5.97 6.57 -0.61
N ILE A 117 4.98 5.80 -0.19
CA ILE A 117 4.76 5.47 1.22
C ILE A 117 5.35 4.08 1.50
N LYS A 118 6.03 3.94 2.63
CA LYS A 118 6.42 2.66 3.22
C LYS A 118 5.86 2.58 4.64
N ILE A 119 5.31 1.42 4.98
CA ILE A 119 4.86 1.08 6.33
C ILE A 119 5.61 -0.18 6.72
N GLU A 120 6.53 -0.05 7.67
CA GLU A 120 7.44 -1.12 8.08
C GLU A 120 7.26 -1.44 9.56
N SER A 121 7.21 -2.72 9.88
CA SER A 121 7.32 -3.28 11.23
C SER A 121 8.21 -4.52 11.15
N ASP A 122 8.44 -5.20 12.28
CA ASP A 122 9.25 -6.42 12.30
C ASP A 122 8.71 -7.54 11.38
N GLU A 123 7.39 -7.59 11.19
CA GLU A 123 6.70 -8.67 10.47
C GLU A 123 6.16 -8.24 9.09
N VAL A 124 5.96 -6.94 8.90
CA VAL A 124 5.23 -6.39 7.75
C VAL A 124 6.03 -5.27 7.09
N LEU A 125 6.15 -5.37 5.77
CA LEU A 125 6.58 -4.28 4.92
C LEU A 125 5.52 -4.06 3.84
N LEU A 126 4.82 -2.94 3.91
CA LEU A 126 3.91 -2.46 2.87
C LEU A 126 4.55 -1.26 2.17
N TYR A 127 4.31 -1.14 0.87
CA TYR A 127 4.68 0.05 0.11
C TYR A 127 3.60 0.41 -0.90
N GLY A 128 3.39 1.70 -1.14
CA GLY A 128 2.41 2.19 -2.11
C GLY A 128 2.88 3.49 -2.75
N TYR A 129 2.28 3.81 -3.89
CA TYR A 129 2.60 5.01 -4.64
C TYR A 129 1.36 5.89 -4.75
N PHE A 130 1.54 7.20 -4.64
CA PHE A 130 0.49 8.19 -4.81
C PHE A 130 1.03 9.46 -5.44
N SER A 131 0.14 10.27 -5.99
CA SER A 131 0.48 11.54 -6.61
C SER A 131 -0.20 12.70 -5.88
N LEU A 132 0.53 13.79 -5.71
CA LEU A 132 0.00 15.11 -5.33
C LEU A 132 -0.05 16.03 -6.55
#